data_AF-A0A5C4PLP0-F1
#
_entry.id   AF-A0A5C4PLP0-F1
#
_cell.length_a   1.000
_cell.length_b   1.000
_cell.length_c   1.000
_cell.angle_alpha   90.00
_cell.angle_beta   90.00
_cell.angle_gamma   90.00
#
_symmetry.space_group_name_H-M   'P 1'
#
loop_
_entity.id
_entity.type
_entity.pdbx_description
1 polymer ?
#
loop_
_entity_poly.entity_id
_entity_poly.type
_entity_poly.pdbx_seq_one_letter_code
_entity_poly.pdbx_strand_id
1 'polypeptide(L)'
;MLTIKKEIDNTLTISQSEFFTIAYPDSSVWAVVEDLRKKFDVPEGIGTIFYSAPSYLDDECKEEYMPEQFGASDRKSDAGGKALAVISQIEDNDDLIGGVLYEYIYPNDSIYVTNEQGKTVFSLAGIK
;
A
#
# COMPACT_ATOMS: atom_id res chain seq x y z
N MET A 1 16.80 -10.89 -1.30
CA MET A 1 16.38 -9.48 -1.47
C MET A 1 15.69 -9.29 -2.82
N LEU A 2 14.62 -8.48 -2.85
CA LEU A 2 13.93 -8.06 -4.07
C LEU A 2 14.13 -6.57 -4.29
N THR A 3 14.25 -6.15 -5.54
CA THR A 3 14.19 -4.74 -5.93
C THR A 3 12.83 -4.48 -6.57
N ILE A 4 12.08 -3.52 -6.04
CA ILE A 4 10.74 -3.16 -6.48
C ILE A 4 10.82 -1.79 -7.13
N LYS A 5 10.54 -1.73 -8.43
CA LYS A 5 10.40 -0.49 -9.19
C LYS A 5 8.92 -0.23 -9.41
N LYS A 6 8.42 0.92 -8.95
CA LYS A 6 7.04 1.38 -9.12
C LYS A 6 7.05 2.65 -9.95
N GLU A 7 6.25 2.68 -11.02
CA GLU A 7 5.87 3.86 -11.77
C GLU A 7 4.38 4.08 -11.50
N ILE A 8 4.08 4.81 -10.43
CA ILE A 8 2.72 5.04 -9.93
C ILE A 8 2.50 6.54 -9.81
N ASP A 9 1.35 7.03 -10.29
CA ASP A 9 0.98 8.44 -10.21
C ASP A 9 2.08 9.40 -10.75
N ASN A 10 2.63 9.08 -11.93
CA ASN A 10 3.78 9.77 -12.54
C ASN A 10 5.05 9.84 -11.68
N THR A 11 5.13 9.04 -10.62
CA THR A 11 6.25 8.98 -9.70
C THR A 11 6.99 7.66 -9.86
N LEU A 12 8.31 7.74 -9.99
CA LEU A 12 9.19 6.58 -9.99
C LEU A 12 9.74 6.36 -8.58
N THR A 13 9.44 5.20 -8.00
CA THR A 13 10.01 4.77 -6.73
C THR A 13 10.78 3.47 -6.93
N ILE A 14 11.98 3.38 -6.35
CA ILE A 14 12.77 2.15 -6.31
C ILE A 14 13.06 1.85 -4.85
N SER A 15 12.66 0.67 -4.39
CA SER A 15 12.93 0.20 -3.03
C SER A 15 13.41 -1.24 -3.02
N GLN A 16 13.96 -1.66 -1.89
CA GLN A 16 14.35 -3.04 -1.63
C GLN A 16 13.47 -3.62 -0.53
N SER A 17 13.09 -4.88 -0.67
CA SER A 17 12.32 -5.60 0.35
C SER A 17 12.59 -7.09 0.30
N GLU A 18 12.44 -7.79 1.42
CA GLU A 18 12.47 -9.26 1.44
C GLU A 18 11.20 -9.88 0.86
N PHE A 19 10.06 -9.22 1.06
CA PHE A 19 8.75 -9.65 0.59
C PHE A 19 7.95 -8.47 0.04
N PHE A 20 6.96 -8.79 -0.79
CA PHE A 20 5.96 -7.83 -1.24
C PHE A 20 4.63 -8.57 -1.41
N THR A 21 3.52 -7.84 -1.26
CA THR A 21 2.18 -8.39 -1.43
C THR A 21 1.43 -7.53 -2.42
N ILE A 22 0.85 -8.18 -3.43
CA ILE A 22 -0.12 -7.56 -4.34
C ILE A 22 -1.45 -8.26 -4.14
N ALA A 23 -2.44 -7.47 -3.77
CA ALA A 23 -3.79 -7.90 -3.44
C ALA A 23 -4.76 -7.47 -4.55
N TYR A 24 -5.51 -8.43 -5.10
CA TYR A 24 -6.53 -8.19 -6.12
C TYR A 24 -7.93 -8.05 -5.47
N PRO A 25 -8.94 -7.53 -6.19
CA PRO A 25 -10.28 -7.22 -5.64
C PRO A 25 -11.02 -8.35 -4.92
N ASP A 26 -10.68 -9.60 -5.18
CA ASP A 26 -11.26 -10.79 -4.56
C ASP A 26 -10.49 -11.28 -3.31
N SER A 27 -9.41 -10.60 -2.93
CA SER A 27 -8.58 -10.97 -1.78
C SER A 27 -9.10 -10.40 -0.45
N SER A 28 -8.76 -11.08 0.65
CA SER A 28 -9.05 -10.59 2.00
C SER A 28 -8.36 -9.25 2.32
N VAL A 29 -7.16 -9.03 1.77
CA VAL A 29 -6.44 -7.76 1.93
C VAL A 29 -7.20 -6.62 1.26
N TRP A 30 -7.73 -6.85 0.06
CA TRP A 30 -8.57 -5.84 -0.60
C TRP A 30 -9.83 -5.51 0.21
N ALA A 31 -10.48 -6.53 0.79
CA ALA A 31 -11.63 -6.32 1.66
C ALA A 31 -11.29 -5.42 2.87
N VAL A 32 -10.13 -5.66 3.52
CA VAL A 32 -9.65 -4.80 4.61
C VAL A 32 -9.45 -3.36 4.16
N VAL A 33 -8.81 -3.16 3.00
CA VAL A 33 -8.54 -1.80 2.48
C VAL A 33 -9.84 -1.07 2.14
N GLU A 34 -10.82 -1.76 1.55
CA GLU A 34 -12.15 -1.19 1.28
C GLU A 34 -12.95 -0.90 2.55
N ASP A 35 -12.82 -1.73 3.60
CA ASP A 35 -13.46 -1.49 4.88
C ASP A 35 -12.82 -0.29 5.60
N LEU A 36 -11.50 -0.12 5.54
CA LEU A 36 -10.81 1.08 6.01
C LEU A 36 -11.29 2.32 5.25
N ARG A 37 -11.35 2.24 3.91
CA ARG A 37 -11.82 3.34 3.06
C ARG A 37 -13.23 3.78 3.46
N LYS A 38 -14.15 2.85 3.69
CA LYS A 38 -15.52 3.14 4.13
C LYS A 38 -15.57 3.66 5.57
N LYS A 39 -14.80 3.07 6.49
CA LYS A 39 -14.73 3.49 7.90
C LYS A 39 -14.34 4.95 8.04
N PHE A 40 -13.43 5.43 7.19
CA PHE A 40 -12.90 6.80 7.21
C PHE A 40 -13.45 7.72 6.11
N ASP A 41 -14.56 7.32 5.45
CA ASP A 41 -15.26 8.11 4.42
C ASP A 41 -14.35 8.61 3.28
N VAL A 42 -13.44 7.74 2.84
CA VAL A 42 -12.49 8.04 1.76
C VAL A 42 -13.11 7.70 0.39
N PRO A 43 -13.04 8.59 -0.61
CA PRO A 43 -13.65 8.34 -1.91
C PRO A 43 -12.93 7.23 -2.70
N GLU A 44 -13.58 6.74 -3.77
CA GLU A 44 -12.86 5.95 -4.78
C GLU A 44 -11.89 6.83 -5.57
N GLY A 45 -10.89 6.23 -6.23
CA GLY A 45 -9.92 6.98 -7.04
C GLY A 45 -8.74 7.55 -6.25
N ILE A 46 -8.57 7.16 -4.99
CA ILE A 46 -7.42 7.53 -4.17
C ILE A 46 -6.13 6.82 -4.59
N GLY A 47 -5.00 7.42 -4.24
CA GLY A 47 -3.67 6.87 -4.47
C GLY A 47 -3.24 5.91 -3.36
N THR A 48 -3.27 6.37 -2.11
CA THR A 48 -2.80 5.57 -0.96
C THR A 48 -3.71 5.66 0.26
N ILE A 49 -3.65 4.62 1.10
CA ILE A 49 -4.13 4.61 2.49
C ILE A 49 -2.96 4.17 3.37
N PHE A 50 -2.66 4.94 4.40
CA PHE A 50 -1.85 4.50 5.54
C PHE A 50 -2.77 4.20 6.71
N TYR A 51 -2.52 3.07 7.38
CA TYR A 51 -3.24 2.68 8.59
C TYR A 51 -2.30 2.11 9.64
N SER A 52 -2.43 2.57 10.87
CA SER A 52 -1.86 1.94 12.06
C SER A 52 -2.92 1.80 13.14
N ALA A 53 -3.03 0.60 13.71
CA ALA A 53 -3.94 0.31 14.82
C ALA A 53 -3.48 1.02 16.10
N PRO A 54 -4.39 1.32 17.04
CA PRO A 54 -3.99 1.84 18.33
C PRO A 54 -3.09 0.82 19.04
N SER A 55 -2.10 1.34 19.76
CA SER A 55 -1.14 0.54 20.52
C SER A 55 -1.24 0.86 21.99
N TYR A 56 -1.06 -0.15 22.83
CA TYR A 56 -1.26 -0.08 24.27
C TYR A 56 -0.01 -0.52 25.02
N LEU A 57 0.24 0.07 26.18
CA LEU A 57 1.35 -0.30 27.07
C LEU A 57 1.07 -1.58 27.86
N ASP A 58 -0.20 -1.99 27.93
CA ASP A 58 -0.66 -3.15 28.69
C ASP A 58 -1.48 -4.11 27.84
N ASP A 59 -1.45 -5.39 28.22
CA ASP A 59 -2.17 -6.48 27.55
C ASP A 59 -3.70 -6.37 27.73
N GLU A 60 -4.18 -5.56 28.68
CA GLU A 60 -5.61 -5.32 28.91
C GLU A 60 -6.17 -4.18 28.03
N CYS A 61 -5.32 -3.56 27.20
CA CYS A 61 -5.61 -2.42 26.33
C CYS A 61 -6.23 -1.21 27.06
N LYS A 62 -5.74 -0.87 28.26
CA LYS A 62 -6.28 0.25 29.07
C LYS A 62 -5.47 1.53 28.98
N GLU A 63 -4.16 1.43 28.81
CA GLU A 63 -3.22 2.55 28.69
C GLU A 63 -2.78 2.67 27.24
N GLU A 64 -3.47 3.53 26.50
CA GLU A 64 -3.11 3.84 25.12
C GLU A 64 -1.74 4.53 25.07
N TYR A 65 -0.83 3.93 24.31
CA TYR A 65 0.49 4.49 24.00
C TYR A 65 0.44 5.37 22.75
N MET A 66 -0.23 4.86 21.71
CA MET A 66 -0.37 5.54 20.43
C MET A 66 -1.79 5.36 19.92
N PRO A 67 -2.51 6.45 19.57
CA PRO A 67 -3.85 6.34 19.02
C PRO A 67 -3.83 5.69 17.64
N GLU A 68 -5.00 5.26 17.19
CA GLU A 68 -5.22 4.87 15.79
C GLU A 68 -4.78 5.99 14.85
N GLN A 69 -3.96 5.64 13.85
CA GLN A 69 -3.50 6.57 12.82
C GLN A 69 -4.06 6.18 11.47
N PHE A 70 -4.54 7.18 10.76
CA PHE A 70 -5.07 7.01 9.42
C PHE A 70 -4.64 8.19 8.54
N GLY A 71 -4.18 7.87 7.34
CA GLY A 71 -3.91 8.86 6.30
C GLY A 71 -4.39 8.34 4.97
N ALA A 72 -4.89 9.23 4.12
CA ALA A 72 -5.19 8.91 2.73
C ALA A 72 -4.62 10.00 1.83
N SER A 73 -4.18 9.62 0.64
CA SER A 73 -3.73 10.57 -0.38
C SER A 73 -4.51 10.39 -1.68
N ASP A 74 -4.88 11.52 -2.27
CA ASP A 74 -5.46 11.55 -3.60
C ASP A 74 -4.41 11.27 -4.65
N ARG A 75 -4.87 10.73 -5.77
CA ARG A 75 -4.06 10.56 -6.97
C ARG A 75 -4.01 11.88 -7.75
N LYS A 76 -2.85 12.24 -8.29
CA LYS A 76 -2.66 13.49 -9.05
C LYS A 76 -2.84 13.33 -10.55
N SER A 77 -2.64 12.12 -11.06
CA SER A 77 -2.67 11.78 -12.48
C SER A 77 -3.87 10.90 -12.85
N ASP A 78 -4.15 10.84 -14.14
CA ASP A 78 -5.20 9.97 -14.66
C ASP A 78 -4.89 8.50 -14.38
N ALA A 79 -5.82 7.85 -13.68
CA ALA A 79 -5.77 6.44 -13.34
C ALA A 79 -6.04 5.53 -14.54
N GLY A 80 -6.73 6.00 -15.58
CA GLY A 80 -7.12 5.17 -16.72
C GLY A 80 -8.22 4.14 -16.41
N GLY A 81 -8.89 4.24 -15.27
CA GLY A 81 -10.02 3.39 -14.90
C GLY A 81 -10.11 3.05 -13.42
N LYS A 82 -10.68 1.88 -13.11
CA LYS A 82 -10.78 1.35 -11.74
C LYS A 82 -9.45 0.75 -11.29
N ALA A 83 -9.20 0.78 -9.99
CA ALA A 83 -8.05 0.12 -9.41
C ALA A 83 -8.07 -1.40 -9.72
N LEU A 84 -6.90 -1.92 -10.09
CA LEU A 84 -6.66 -3.31 -10.47
C LEU A 84 -6.18 -4.15 -9.30
N ALA A 85 -5.38 -3.53 -8.41
CA ALA A 85 -4.78 -4.19 -7.26
C ALA A 85 -4.31 -3.15 -6.23
N VAL A 86 -3.88 -3.61 -5.07
CA VAL A 86 -3.19 -2.80 -4.06
C VAL A 86 -1.86 -3.48 -3.75
N ILE A 87 -0.78 -2.71 -3.70
CA ILE A 87 0.47 -3.16 -3.08
C ILE A 87 0.48 -2.73 -1.61
N SER A 88 0.72 -3.67 -0.70
CA SER A 88 0.85 -3.38 0.73
C SER A 88 2.31 -3.44 1.15
N GLN A 89 2.75 -2.41 1.87
CA GLN A 89 4.11 -2.30 2.41
C GLN A 89 4.01 -1.97 3.89
N ILE A 90 4.82 -2.63 4.72
CA ILE A 90 4.97 -2.23 6.12
C ILE A 90 5.78 -0.94 6.11
N GLU A 91 5.26 0.11 6.72
CA GLU A 91 6.06 1.26 7.09
C GLU A 91 6.60 1.05 8.49
N ASP A 92 7.87 0.68 8.56
CA ASP A 92 8.68 0.81 9.77
C ASP A 92 9.24 2.22 9.79
N ASN A 93 8.78 3.01 10.75
CA ASN A 93 9.43 4.26 11.12
C ASN A 93 9.99 4.03 12.52
N ASP A 94 11.29 4.29 12.72
CA ASP A 94 12.00 3.96 13.96
C ASP A 94 11.35 4.55 15.24
N ASP A 95 10.46 5.55 15.07
CA ASP A 95 9.73 6.24 16.14
C ASP A 95 8.23 5.88 16.25
N LEU A 96 7.66 5.08 15.34
CA LEU A 96 6.23 4.70 15.33
C LEU A 96 6.06 3.18 15.45
N ILE A 97 5.05 2.76 16.19
CA ILE A 97 4.60 1.36 16.12
C ILE A 97 4.04 1.16 14.70
N GLY A 98 4.69 0.27 13.95
CA GLY A 98 4.58 0.16 12.49
C GLY A 98 3.15 0.18 11.96
N GLY A 99 3.00 0.73 10.76
CA GLY A 99 1.73 0.77 10.03
C GLY A 99 1.82 0.03 8.71
N VAL A 100 0.69 -0.02 8.01
CA VAL A 100 0.64 -0.56 6.64
C VAL A 100 0.26 0.55 5.68
N LEU A 101 1.11 0.78 4.68
CA LEU A 101 0.80 1.59 3.52
C LEU A 101 0.23 0.70 2.42
N TYR A 102 -0.99 1.02 2.02
CA TYR A 102 -1.70 0.45 0.89
C TYR A 102 -1.67 1.44 -0.26
N GLU A 103 -0.99 1.09 -1.35
CA GLU A 103 -0.94 1.90 -2.56
C GLU A 103 -1.75 1.23 -3.66
N TYR A 104 -2.75 1.93 -4.17
CA TYR A 104 -3.63 1.43 -5.23
C TYR A 104 -2.90 1.47 -6.58
N ILE A 105 -3.09 0.39 -7.33
CA ILE A 105 -2.50 0.18 -8.65
C ILE A 105 -3.62 0.26 -9.68
N TYR A 106 -3.47 1.16 -10.64
CA TYR A 106 -4.46 1.43 -11.68
C TYR A 106 -3.91 1.09 -13.08
N PRO A 107 -4.75 1.07 -14.13
CA PRO A 107 -4.34 0.68 -15.48
C PRO A 107 -3.13 1.42 -16.07
N ASN A 108 -2.87 2.66 -15.66
CA ASN A 108 -1.72 3.43 -16.16
C ASN A 108 -0.43 3.21 -15.37
N ASP A 109 -0.48 2.46 -14.26
CA ASP A 109 0.66 2.22 -13.39
C ASP A 109 1.50 1.04 -13.86
N SER A 110 2.78 1.03 -13.48
CA SER A 110 3.65 -0.12 -13.74
C SER A 110 4.48 -0.50 -12.52
N ILE A 111 4.59 -1.80 -12.27
CA ILE A 111 5.40 -2.38 -11.21
C ILE A 111 6.29 -3.46 -11.81
N TYR A 112 7.57 -3.41 -11.47
CA TYR A 112 8.57 -4.40 -11.86
C TYR A 112 9.33 -4.85 -10.62
N VAL A 113 9.40 -6.16 -10.41
CA VAL A 113 10.14 -6.74 -9.29
C VAL A 113 11.23 -7.65 -9.83
N THR A 114 12.46 -7.39 -9.40
CA THR A 114 13.64 -8.20 -9.75
C THR A 114 14.26 -8.83 -8.52
N ASN A 115 14.89 -9.99 -8.70
CA ASN A 115 15.72 -10.62 -7.67
C ASN A 115 17.18 -10.09 -7.73
N GLU A 116 18.04 -10.58 -6.84
CA GLU A 116 19.46 -10.19 -6.75
C GLU A 116 20.28 -10.45 -8.02
N GLN A 117 19.82 -11.34 -8.90
CA GLN A 117 20.46 -11.63 -10.18
C GLN A 117 19.98 -10.69 -11.30
N GLY A 118 19.09 -9.74 -10.98
CA GLY A 118 18.44 -8.85 -11.95
C GLY A 118 17.32 -9.52 -12.75
N LYS A 119 16.93 -10.77 -12.43
CA LYS A 119 15.83 -11.45 -13.12
C LYS A 119 14.50 -10.89 -12.64
N THR A 120 13.62 -10.54 -13.58
CA THR A 120 12.23 -10.19 -13.28
C THR A 120 11.48 -11.40 -12.76
N VAL A 121 10.95 -11.29 -11.54
CA VAL A 121 10.16 -12.33 -10.87
C VAL A 121 8.68 -11.98 -10.81
N PHE A 122 8.35 -10.69 -10.98
CA PHE A 122 6.99 -10.21 -11.12
C PHE A 122 6.97 -8.93 -11.96
N SER A 123 5.90 -8.73 -12.72
CA SER A 123 5.62 -7.47 -13.39
C SER A 123 4.13 -7.27 -13.57
N LEU A 124 3.68 -6.04 -13.38
CA LEU A 124 2.38 -5.54 -13.78
C LEU A 124 2.64 -4.30 -14.62
N ALA A 125 2.35 -4.36 -15.91
CA ALA A 125 2.59 -3.24 -16.82
C ALA A 125 1.26 -2.59 -17.17
N GLY A 126 1.23 -1.27 -17.10
CA GLY A 126 0.04 -0.50 -17.44
C GLY A 126 -0.30 -0.60 -18.93
N ILE A 127 -1.60 -0.59 -19.24
CA ILE A 127 -2.11 -0.47 -20.61
C ILE A 127 -2.26 1.04 -20.86
N LYS A 128 -1.27 1.64 -21.50
CA LYS A 128 -1.32 3.05 -21.94
C LYS A 128 -2.19 3.23 -23.18
#